data_AF-A0A2E3J7D5-F1
#
_entry.id   AF-A0A2E3J7D5-F1
#
_cell.length_a   1.000
_cell.length_b   1.000
_cell.length_c   1.000
_cell.angle_alpha   90.00
_cell.angle_beta   90.00
_cell.angle_gamma   90.00
#
_symmetry.space_group_name_H-M   'P 1'
#
loop_
_entity.id
_entity.type
_entity.pdbx_description
1 polymer ?
#
loop_
_entity_poly.entity_id
_entity_poly.type
_entity_poly.pdbx_seq_one_letter_code
_entity_poly.pdbx_strand_id
1 'polypeptide(L)'
;TSIAGSRVGLKSHLPGMEGADLFLGTAPSVRRAEENDDRLDEFSMPIALVRRQGTRPLSSEYIAVHEPFDGQHCITQVSSEANPASGRAVVLKIEHNSGVDWVVRNLDRDSRIQIGDLCLEGNLGFVREREGKLVAMGMLDGKVLSWKKSKLAGPGTYSGVIRGVLRKSAGHSCNALAAEGGLPEGEAFKGGTVIARFGDGSTLGYRVEGIVSEGDISHILLREDPGLEMYKGGARHLFCPRYDIPGEMTFEIRATGYVAFVGGKPMLGTIGPVSFAAE
;
A
#
# COMPACT_ATOMS: atom_id res chain seq x y z
N THR A 1 -22.35 11.29 -4.79
CA THR A 1 -22.60 12.43 -5.68
C THR A 1 -22.76 11.92 -7.09
N SER A 2 -23.88 12.24 -7.74
CA SER A 2 -24.10 12.05 -9.18
C SER A 2 -24.48 13.40 -9.78
N ILE A 3 -24.16 13.61 -11.06
CA ILE A 3 -24.73 14.72 -11.83
C ILE A 3 -26.21 14.35 -12.07
N ALA A 4 -27.13 15.29 -11.87
CA ALA A 4 -28.56 15.04 -12.11
C ALA A 4 -28.77 14.48 -13.53
N GLY A 5 -29.41 13.32 -13.65
CA GLY A 5 -29.63 12.62 -14.92
C GLY A 5 -28.46 11.77 -15.43
N SER A 6 -27.30 11.79 -14.77
CA SER A 6 -26.16 10.92 -15.12
C SER A 6 -26.33 9.53 -14.52
N ARG A 7 -26.13 8.50 -15.35
CA ARG A 7 -26.01 7.11 -14.88
C ARG A 7 -24.68 6.88 -14.14
N VAL A 8 -23.65 7.65 -14.48
CA VAL A 8 -22.34 7.56 -13.84
C VAL A 8 -22.30 8.43 -12.59
N GLY A 9 -21.76 7.89 -11.50
CA GLY A 9 -21.59 8.63 -10.25
C GLY A 9 -20.61 7.97 -9.28
N LEU A 10 -20.48 8.60 -8.11
CA LEU A 10 -19.67 8.10 -7.00
C LEU A 10 -20.53 7.98 -5.74
N LYS A 11 -20.59 6.79 -5.14
CA LYS A 11 -21.16 6.61 -3.80
C LYS A 11 -20.01 6.45 -2.80
N SER A 12 -20.02 7.23 -1.73
CA SER A 12 -19.01 7.15 -0.67
C SER A 12 -19.68 6.57 0.58
N HIS A 13 -19.13 5.48 1.09
CA HIS A 13 -19.52 4.87 2.35
C HIS A 13 -18.52 5.30 3.42
N LEU A 14 -19.02 5.83 4.55
CA LEU A 14 -18.22 6.44 5.60
C LEU A 14 -18.49 5.72 6.94
N PRO A 15 -18.02 4.47 7.13
CA PRO A 15 -18.29 3.70 8.34
C PRO A 15 -17.64 4.33 9.58
N GLY A 16 -18.29 4.20 10.74
CA GLY A 16 -17.78 4.68 12.03
C GLY A 16 -17.85 6.20 12.21
N MET A 17 -18.61 6.90 11.36
CA MET A 17 -18.77 8.35 11.37
C MET A 17 -20.06 8.82 12.07
N GLU A 18 -20.65 7.99 12.93
CA GLU A 18 -21.82 8.37 13.71
C GLU A 18 -21.53 9.64 14.54
N GLY A 19 -22.38 10.66 14.40
CA GLY A 19 -22.23 11.94 15.09
C GLY A 19 -21.21 12.91 14.47
N ALA A 20 -20.60 12.59 13.32
CA ALA A 20 -19.80 13.54 12.56
C ALA A 20 -20.66 14.52 11.75
N ASP A 21 -20.17 15.74 11.57
CA ASP A 21 -20.77 16.71 10.66
C ASP A 21 -20.34 16.40 9.21
N LEU A 22 -21.29 16.46 8.27
CA LEU A 22 -21.01 16.41 6.83
C LEU A 22 -21.34 17.77 6.21
N PHE A 23 -20.32 18.45 5.70
CA PHE A 23 -20.46 19.68 4.92
C PHE A 23 -20.37 19.36 3.44
N LEU A 24 -21.38 19.78 2.67
CA LEU A 24 -21.37 19.74 1.21
C LEU A 24 -21.26 21.16 0.68
N GLY A 25 -20.46 21.35 -0.36
CA GLY A 25 -20.27 22.68 -0.93
C GLY A 25 -19.56 22.64 -2.27
N THR A 26 -19.04 23.80 -2.66
CA THR A 26 -18.26 23.99 -3.88
C THR A 26 -16.96 24.69 -3.55
N ALA A 27 -15.85 24.24 -4.15
CA ALA A 27 -14.55 24.88 -4.03
C ALA A 27 -13.89 25.05 -5.42
N PRO A 28 -12.90 25.94 -5.57
CA PRO A 28 -12.13 26.05 -6.80
C PRO A 28 -11.50 24.72 -7.21
N SER A 29 -11.43 24.47 -8.52
CA SER A 29 -10.91 23.24 -9.11
C SER A 29 -9.56 23.50 -9.75
N VAL A 30 -8.48 23.36 -8.97
CA VAL A 30 -7.09 23.55 -9.41
C VAL A 30 -6.77 22.76 -10.68
N ARG A 31 -7.26 21.51 -10.76
CA ARG A 31 -7.03 20.64 -11.92
C ARG A 31 -7.71 21.14 -13.19
N ARG A 32 -8.94 21.65 -13.10
CA ARG A 32 -9.68 22.19 -14.26
C ARG A 32 -9.14 23.56 -14.67
N ALA A 33 -8.54 24.28 -13.73
CA ALA A 33 -7.78 25.50 -13.99
C ALA A 33 -6.37 25.22 -14.54
N GLU A 34 -5.96 23.95 -14.74
CA GLU A 34 -4.65 23.57 -15.28
C GLU A 34 -3.47 24.16 -14.49
N GLU A 35 -3.61 24.24 -13.15
CA GLU A 35 -2.60 24.86 -12.27
C GLU A 35 -2.34 26.35 -12.60
N ASN A 36 -3.30 27.02 -13.28
CA ASN A 36 -3.29 28.46 -13.52
C ASN A 36 -4.15 29.18 -12.46
N ASP A 37 -3.49 29.81 -11.51
CA ASP A 37 -4.13 30.51 -10.38
C ASP A 37 -5.10 31.62 -10.83
N ASP A 38 -4.81 32.31 -11.94
CA ASP A 38 -5.65 33.40 -12.46
C ASP A 38 -7.03 32.90 -12.93
N ARG A 39 -7.18 31.60 -13.15
CA ARG A 39 -8.40 30.97 -13.69
C ARG A 39 -9.17 30.16 -12.64
N LEU A 40 -8.73 30.13 -11.40
CA LEU A 40 -9.34 29.30 -10.35
C LEU A 40 -10.83 29.62 -10.14
N ASP A 41 -11.19 30.90 -10.22
CA ASP A 41 -12.56 31.38 -10.04
C ASP A 41 -13.50 30.95 -11.20
N GLU A 42 -12.95 30.58 -12.36
CA GLU A 42 -13.72 30.08 -13.51
C GLU A 42 -14.22 28.64 -13.31
N PHE A 43 -13.57 27.88 -12.41
CA PHE A 43 -13.80 26.45 -12.26
C PHE A 43 -14.11 26.07 -10.82
N SER A 44 -15.37 25.73 -10.55
CA SER A 44 -15.75 25.10 -9.28
C SER A 44 -15.88 23.58 -9.40
N MET A 45 -15.70 22.89 -8.28
CA MET A 45 -15.98 21.46 -8.11
C MET A 45 -16.77 21.22 -6.83
N PRO A 46 -17.65 20.21 -6.79
CA PRO A 46 -18.30 19.80 -5.56
C PRO A 46 -17.28 19.27 -4.56
N ILE A 47 -17.45 19.62 -3.29
CA ILE A 47 -16.66 19.11 -2.16
C ILE A 47 -17.57 18.48 -1.10
N ALA A 48 -17.02 17.50 -0.39
CA ALA A 48 -17.61 16.95 0.82
C ALA A 48 -16.53 16.95 1.91
N LEU A 49 -16.85 17.52 3.07
CA LEU A 49 -15.96 17.58 4.23
C LEU A 49 -16.65 16.93 5.42
N VAL A 50 -15.95 15.97 6.03
CA VAL A 50 -16.42 15.29 7.25
C VAL A 50 -15.65 15.85 8.43
N ARG A 51 -16.35 16.24 9.50
CA ARG A 51 -15.75 16.81 10.70
C ARG A 51 -16.22 16.07 11.94
N ARG A 52 -15.28 15.55 12.72
CA ARG A 52 -15.52 15.11 14.10
C ARG A 52 -15.20 16.23 15.08
N GLN A 53 -16.01 16.32 16.13
CA GLN A 53 -15.79 17.20 17.27
C GLN A 53 -15.73 16.38 18.56
N GLY A 54 -14.93 16.84 19.53
CA GLY A 54 -14.77 16.17 20.82
C GLY A 54 -13.78 16.89 21.74
N THR A 55 -13.65 16.41 22.97
CA THR A 55 -12.70 16.94 23.96
C THR A 55 -11.27 16.58 23.60
N ARG A 56 -10.30 17.40 24.03
CA ARG A 56 -8.87 17.14 23.79
C ARG A 56 -8.28 16.21 24.84
N PRO A 57 -7.34 15.30 24.47
CA PRO A 57 -6.89 15.02 23.11
C PRO A 57 -7.95 14.23 22.30
N LEU A 58 -8.27 14.72 21.11
CA LEU A 58 -9.20 14.04 20.19
C LEU A 58 -8.41 13.15 19.25
N SER A 59 -8.62 11.83 19.34
CA SER A 59 -8.16 10.87 18.33
C SER A 59 -9.29 10.61 17.34
N SER A 60 -8.98 10.55 16.05
CA SER A 60 -9.98 10.29 15.00
C SER A 60 -9.38 9.44 13.89
N GLU A 61 -10.13 8.44 13.48
CA GLU A 61 -9.84 7.60 12.32
C GLU A 61 -10.96 7.83 11.31
N TYR A 62 -10.61 8.25 10.09
CA TYR A 62 -11.55 8.49 9.01
C TYR A 62 -11.39 7.38 7.97
N ILE A 63 -12.48 6.69 7.67
CA ILE A 63 -12.49 5.59 6.71
C ILE A 63 -13.52 5.90 5.65
N ALA A 64 -13.14 5.72 4.38
CA ALA A 64 -14.02 5.92 3.25
C ALA A 64 -13.86 4.78 2.25
N VAL A 65 -14.98 4.24 1.79
CA VAL A 65 -15.04 3.33 0.65
C VAL A 65 -15.74 4.05 -0.49
N HIS A 66 -15.02 4.25 -1.58
CA HIS A 66 -15.51 4.94 -2.76
C HIS A 66 -15.93 3.92 -3.81
N GLU A 67 -17.20 4.00 -4.22
CA GLU A 67 -17.84 3.13 -5.20
C GLU A 67 -18.22 3.96 -6.44
N PRO A 68 -17.34 4.01 -7.45
CA PRO A 68 -17.73 4.46 -8.78
C PRO A 68 -18.78 3.50 -9.36
N PHE A 69 -19.84 4.03 -9.97
CA PHE A 69 -20.91 3.22 -10.55
C PHE A 69 -21.40 3.78 -11.89
N ASP A 70 -21.97 2.91 -12.73
CA ASP A 70 -22.77 3.25 -13.91
C ASP A 70 -24.13 2.55 -13.81
N GLY A 71 -25.16 3.31 -13.45
CA GLY A 71 -26.55 2.86 -13.33
C GLY A 71 -26.85 2.05 -12.08
N GLN A 72 -26.03 1.06 -11.74
CA GLN A 72 -26.25 0.16 -10.60
C GLN A 72 -25.10 0.17 -9.60
N HIS A 73 -25.47 0.12 -8.32
CA HIS A 73 -24.54 -0.10 -7.21
C HIS A 73 -24.23 -1.59 -7.04
N CYS A 74 -22.99 -1.91 -6.67
CA CYS A 74 -22.56 -3.24 -6.31
C CYS A 74 -22.38 -3.43 -4.81
N ILE A 75 -22.05 -2.37 -4.05
CA ILE A 75 -21.86 -2.44 -2.60
C ILE A 75 -23.21 -2.28 -1.88
N THR A 76 -23.58 -3.31 -1.14
CA THR A 76 -24.81 -3.33 -0.34
C THR A 76 -24.59 -2.74 1.05
N GLN A 77 -23.43 -3.00 1.66
CA GLN A 77 -23.11 -2.51 3.00
C GLN A 77 -21.60 -2.38 3.22
N VAL A 78 -21.21 -1.37 3.99
CA VAL A 78 -19.84 -1.22 4.51
C VAL A 78 -19.94 -1.02 6.02
N SER A 79 -19.21 -1.84 6.78
CA SER A 79 -19.09 -1.69 8.23
C SER A 79 -17.64 -1.75 8.65
N SER A 80 -17.30 -1.02 9.71
CA SER A 80 -16.00 -1.11 10.36
C SER A 80 -16.13 -1.93 11.66
N GLU A 81 -15.24 -2.90 11.86
CA GLU A 81 -15.13 -3.61 13.14
C GLU A 81 -14.24 -2.79 14.07
N ALA A 82 -14.80 -2.31 15.19
CA ALA A 82 -14.13 -1.35 16.06
C ALA A 82 -13.09 -1.99 17.01
N ASN A 83 -13.13 -3.30 17.21
CA ASN A 83 -12.39 -3.96 18.29
C ASN A 83 -11.69 -5.23 17.81
N PRO A 84 -10.47 -5.14 17.24
CA PRO A 84 -9.63 -6.33 17.13
C PRO A 84 -9.33 -6.88 18.52
N ALA A 85 -9.20 -8.20 18.65
CA ALA A 85 -8.90 -8.84 19.94
C ALA A 85 -7.51 -8.46 20.49
N SER A 86 -6.63 -7.98 19.61
CA SER A 86 -5.27 -7.51 19.93
C SER A 86 -4.78 -6.50 18.90
N GLY A 87 -3.89 -5.59 19.33
CA GLY A 87 -3.30 -4.56 18.48
C GLY A 87 -4.26 -3.43 18.11
N ARG A 88 -3.82 -2.55 17.21
CA ARG A 88 -4.64 -1.48 16.62
C ARG A 88 -4.77 -1.72 15.13
N ALA A 89 -6.00 -1.80 14.63
CA ALA A 89 -6.26 -2.00 13.21
C ALA A 89 -7.51 -1.27 12.76
N VAL A 90 -7.50 -0.87 11.48
CA VAL A 90 -8.71 -0.53 10.75
C VAL A 90 -9.19 -1.78 10.03
N VAL A 91 -10.44 -2.15 10.25
CA VAL A 91 -11.02 -3.39 9.72
C VAL A 91 -12.32 -3.05 9.05
N LEU A 92 -12.41 -3.35 7.76
CA LEU A 92 -13.59 -3.14 6.95
C LEU A 92 -14.16 -4.48 6.53
N LYS A 93 -15.47 -4.60 6.68
CA LYS A 93 -16.29 -5.62 6.03
C LYS A 93 -17.14 -4.91 4.97
N ILE A 94 -16.99 -5.32 3.71
CA ILE A 94 -17.66 -4.73 2.55
C ILE A 94 -18.49 -5.83 1.91
N GLU A 95 -19.81 -5.73 2.06
CA GLU A 95 -20.76 -6.63 1.44
C GLU A 95 -21.15 -6.07 0.07
N HIS A 96 -21.10 -6.93 -0.95
CA HIS A 96 -21.41 -6.56 -2.32
C HIS A 96 -22.07 -7.73 -3.06
N ASN A 97 -22.65 -7.45 -4.23
CA ASN A 97 -23.44 -8.43 -5.01
C ASN A 97 -22.67 -9.72 -5.39
N SER A 98 -21.36 -9.76 -5.21
CA SER A 98 -20.51 -10.93 -5.58
C SER A 98 -19.87 -11.61 -4.38
N GLY A 99 -20.08 -11.12 -3.15
CA GLY A 99 -19.44 -11.66 -1.97
C GLY A 99 -19.24 -10.65 -0.84
N VAL A 100 -18.32 -11.01 0.05
CA VAL A 100 -17.91 -10.20 1.19
C VAL A 100 -16.40 -10.03 1.13
N ASP A 101 -15.96 -8.78 1.17
CA ASP A 101 -14.56 -8.41 1.30
C ASP A 101 -14.24 -7.99 2.73
N TRP A 102 -13.16 -8.54 3.26
CA TRP A 102 -12.53 -8.09 4.47
C TRP A 102 -11.23 -7.38 4.11
N VAL A 103 -11.07 -6.15 4.59
CA VAL A 103 -9.82 -5.38 4.45
C VAL A 103 -9.34 -5.05 5.85
N VAL A 104 -8.13 -5.46 6.19
CA VAL A 104 -7.54 -5.22 7.50
C VAL A 104 -6.23 -4.48 7.33
N ARG A 105 -6.15 -3.28 7.90
CA ARG A 105 -4.93 -2.48 7.97
C ARG A 105 -4.45 -2.47 9.42
N ASN A 106 -3.32 -3.12 9.66
CA ASN A 106 -2.66 -3.03 10.94
C ASN A 106 -1.96 -1.67 11.08
N LEU A 107 -2.27 -0.97 12.18
CA LEU A 107 -1.70 0.34 12.49
C LEU A 107 -0.45 0.22 13.37
N ASP A 108 -0.19 -0.97 13.91
CA ASP A 108 0.99 -1.29 14.71
C ASP A 108 1.64 -2.56 14.13
N ARG A 109 2.63 -2.39 13.26
CA ARG A 109 3.16 -3.46 12.38
C ARG A 109 3.69 -4.69 13.11
N ASP A 110 4.11 -4.52 14.36
CA ASP A 110 4.68 -5.60 15.17
C ASP A 110 3.62 -6.39 15.93
N SER A 111 2.39 -5.87 16.03
CA SER A 111 1.30 -6.60 16.66
C SER A 111 0.57 -7.53 15.71
N ARG A 112 0.04 -8.60 16.30
CA ARG A 112 -0.87 -9.54 15.65
C ARG A 112 -2.30 -9.02 15.78
N ILE A 113 -3.03 -9.00 14.68
CA ILE A 113 -4.44 -8.62 14.63
C ILE A 113 -5.28 -9.88 14.48
N GLN A 114 -6.25 -10.10 15.39
CA GLN A 114 -7.15 -11.26 15.37
C GLN A 114 -8.62 -10.79 15.42
N ILE A 115 -9.43 -11.28 14.47
CA ILE A 115 -10.86 -10.91 14.32
C ILE A 115 -11.63 -12.11 13.79
N GLY A 116 -12.37 -12.79 14.67
CA GLY A 116 -13.01 -14.05 14.31
C GLY A 116 -12.01 -15.03 13.70
N ASP A 117 -12.27 -15.48 12.48
CA ASP A 117 -11.42 -16.40 11.71
C ASP A 117 -10.21 -15.71 11.02
N LEU A 118 -10.15 -14.37 11.03
CA LEU A 118 -9.06 -13.60 10.41
C LEU A 118 -7.91 -13.39 11.39
N CYS A 119 -6.70 -13.69 10.94
CA CYS A 119 -5.47 -13.27 11.61
C CYS A 119 -4.54 -12.57 10.62
N LEU A 120 -3.96 -11.44 11.03
CA LEU A 120 -2.91 -10.73 10.30
C LEU A 120 -1.72 -10.45 11.21
N GLU A 121 -0.54 -10.90 10.80
CA GLU A 121 0.76 -10.44 11.29
C GLU A 121 1.47 -9.77 10.12
N GLY A 122 1.37 -8.45 10.04
CA GLY A 122 1.76 -7.69 8.86
C GLY A 122 0.99 -6.39 8.74
N ASN A 123 1.13 -5.73 7.60
CA ASN A 123 0.65 -4.38 7.38
C ASN A 123 -0.78 -4.35 6.83
N LEU A 124 -1.05 -5.06 5.73
CA LEU A 124 -2.37 -5.06 5.09
C LEU A 124 -2.77 -6.48 4.69
N GLY A 125 -3.99 -6.85 5.04
CA GLY A 125 -4.66 -8.09 4.66
C GLY A 125 -5.95 -7.84 3.90
N PHE A 126 -6.25 -8.72 2.95
CA PHE A 126 -7.46 -8.77 2.16
C PHE A 126 -7.99 -10.20 2.10
N VAL A 127 -9.29 -10.39 2.29
CA VAL A 127 -9.98 -11.68 2.10
C VAL A 127 -11.27 -11.43 1.35
N ARG A 128 -11.55 -12.21 0.30
CA ARG A 128 -12.87 -12.25 -0.35
C ARG A 128 -13.51 -13.61 -0.15
N GLU A 129 -14.74 -13.60 0.33
CA GLU A 129 -15.60 -14.76 0.39
C GLU A 129 -16.80 -14.65 -0.55
N ARG A 130 -17.28 -15.79 -1.05
CA ARG A 130 -18.58 -15.91 -1.71
C ARG A 130 -19.27 -17.16 -1.19
N GLU A 131 -20.49 -17.01 -0.68
CA GLU A 131 -21.27 -18.12 -0.10
C GLU A 131 -20.47 -18.92 0.95
N GLY A 132 -19.71 -18.20 1.80
CA GLY A 132 -18.88 -18.78 2.87
C GLY A 132 -17.59 -19.50 2.40
N LYS A 133 -17.30 -19.48 1.10
CA LYS A 133 -16.08 -20.05 0.52
C LYS A 133 -15.07 -18.94 0.21
N LEU A 134 -13.79 -19.21 0.49
CA LEU A 134 -12.70 -18.33 0.10
C LEU A 134 -12.57 -18.25 -1.42
N VAL A 135 -12.56 -17.03 -1.96
CA VAL A 135 -12.40 -16.76 -3.40
C VAL A 135 -11.09 -16.05 -3.69
N ALA A 136 -10.63 -15.20 -2.77
CA ALA A 136 -9.32 -14.57 -2.86
C ALA A 136 -8.78 -14.20 -1.48
N MET A 137 -7.46 -14.12 -1.36
CA MET A 137 -6.78 -13.61 -0.18
C MET A 137 -5.49 -12.90 -0.59
N GLY A 138 -5.17 -11.79 0.05
CA GLY A 138 -3.98 -10.99 -0.26
C GLY A 138 -3.32 -10.43 0.98
N MET A 139 -1.99 -10.49 1.03
CA MET A 139 -1.19 -9.95 2.12
C MET A 139 -0.10 -9.06 1.52
N LEU A 140 0.04 -7.86 2.07
CA LEU A 140 1.11 -6.92 1.76
C LEU A 140 1.92 -6.68 3.02
N ASP A 141 3.25 -6.83 2.91
CA ASP A 141 4.19 -6.55 4.00
C ASP A 141 3.77 -7.29 5.28
N GLY A 142 3.71 -8.63 5.18
CA GLY A 142 3.27 -9.46 6.28
C GLY A 142 3.99 -10.79 6.36
N LYS A 143 4.00 -11.32 7.58
CA LYS A 143 4.49 -12.65 7.92
C LYS A 143 3.38 -13.67 7.76
N VAL A 144 2.16 -13.34 8.18
CA VAL A 144 1.01 -14.24 8.14
C VAL A 144 -0.27 -13.48 7.83
N LEU A 145 -1.07 -14.02 6.93
CA LEU A 145 -2.51 -13.77 6.84
C LEU A 145 -3.21 -15.11 6.84
N SER A 146 -4.11 -15.34 7.79
CA SER A 146 -4.95 -16.53 7.80
C SER A 146 -6.43 -16.17 7.79
N TRP A 147 -7.19 -17.03 7.15
CA TRP A 147 -8.64 -17.00 7.14
C TRP A 147 -9.16 -18.43 7.23
N LYS A 148 -9.82 -18.77 8.34
CA LYS A 148 -10.25 -20.15 8.65
C LYS A 148 -9.05 -21.11 8.55
N LYS A 149 -9.08 -22.04 7.60
CA LYS A 149 -8.01 -23.04 7.34
C LYS A 149 -7.01 -22.63 6.26
N SER A 150 -7.19 -21.47 5.64
CA SER A 150 -6.30 -20.97 4.60
C SER A 150 -5.28 -20.00 5.18
N LYS A 151 -4.04 -20.03 4.66
CA LYS A 151 -2.93 -19.23 5.15
C LYS A 151 -2.01 -18.78 4.01
N LEU A 152 -1.67 -17.49 4.00
CA LEU A 152 -0.51 -16.93 3.31
C LEU A 152 0.59 -16.73 4.34
N ALA A 153 1.81 -17.16 4.01
CA ALA A 153 2.99 -16.99 4.84
C ALA A 153 4.12 -16.35 4.03
N GLY A 154 4.77 -15.34 4.60
CA GLY A 154 5.87 -14.63 3.96
C GLY A 154 6.91 -14.16 4.97
N PRO A 155 8.02 -13.57 4.49
CA PRO A 155 9.07 -13.04 5.35
C PRO A 155 8.75 -11.65 5.95
N GLY A 156 7.70 -10.98 5.47
CA GLY A 156 7.41 -9.58 5.79
C GLY A 156 8.24 -8.60 4.96
N THR A 157 8.85 -7.63 5.64
CA THR A 157 9.76 -6.64 5.03
C THR A 157 11.21 -7.07 5.21
N TYR A 158 11.98 -7.02 4.13
CA TYR A 158 13.43 -6.95 4.20
C TYR A 158 13.85 -5.50 4.31
N SER A 159 14.76 -5.21 5.22
CA SER A 159 15.33 -3.88 5.39
C SER A 159 16.79 -3.97 5.77
N GLY A 160 17.52 -2.89 5.51
CA GLY A 160 18.93 -2.80 5.81
C GLY A 160 19.51 -1.48 5.30
N VAL A 161 20.83 -1.41 5.30
CA VAL A 161 21.56 -0.20 4.89
C VAL A 161 21.97 -0.30 3.43
N ILE A 162 21.86 0.80 2.70
CA ILE A 162 22.43 0.94 1.36
C ILE A 162 23.88 1.42 1.54
N ARG A 163 24.84 0.67 1.00
CA ARG A 163 26.28 0.96 1.08
C ARG A 163 26.86 1.52 -0.21
N GLY A 164 26.16 1.38 -1.31
CA GLY A 164 26.61 1.92 -2.59
C GLY A 164 25.49 1.99 -3.62
N VAL A 165 25.77 2.74 -4.68
CA VAL A 165 24.87 2.87 -5.83
C VAL A 165 25.68 2.67 -7.09
N LEU A 166 25.25 1.71 -7.90
CA LEU A 166 25.84 1.40 -9.20
C LEU A 166 24.96 1.97 -10.30
N ARG A 167 25.60 2.58 -11.30
CA ARG A 167 24.90 3.26 -12.39
C ARG A 167 25.57 2.96 -13.71
N LYS A 168 24.78 2.52 -14.70
CA LYS A 168 25.25 2.34 -16.08
C LYS A 168 25.82 3.63 -16.66
N SER A 169 25.19 4.76 -16.36
CA SER A 169 25.65 6.09 -16.79
C SER A 169 26.98 6.52 -16.18
N ALA A 170 27.41 5.90 -15.07
CA ALA A 170 28.73 6.10 -14.46
C ALA A 170 29.74 5.02 -14.86
N GLY A 171 29.42 4.16 -15.84
CA GLY A 171 30.31 3.13 -16.37
C GLY A 171 30.18 1.75 -15.70
N HIS A 172 29.24 1.56 -14.76
CA HIS A 172 28.96 0.23 -14.21
C HIS A 172 28.19 -0.65 -15.21
N SER A 173 28.25 -1.97 -15.04
CA SER A 173 27.52 -2.91 -15.89
C SER A 173 26.00 -2.90 -15.65
N CYS A 174 25.55 -2.43 -14.49
CA CYS A 174 24.15 -2.42 -14.08
C CYS A 174 23.76 -1.13 -13.34
N ASN A 175 22.45 -0.95 -13.18
CA ASN A 175 21.87 -0.01 -12.23
C ASN A 175 21.51 -0.81 -10.99
N ALA A 176 22.03 -0.47 -9.82
CA ALA A 176 21.76 -1.22 -8.60
C ALA A 176 21.91 -0.37 -7.33
N LEU A 177 21.19 -0.77 -6.28
CA LEU A 177 21.51 -0.40 -4.90
C LEU A 177 22.30 -1.56 -4.28
N ALA A 178 23.52 -1.28 -3.84
CA ALA A 178 24.33 -2.23 -3.07
C ALA A 178 23.88 -2.15 -1.61
N ALA A 179 23.25 -3.20 -1.13
CA ALA A 179 22.55 -3.25 0.16
C ALA A 179 23.17 -4.30 1.08
N GLU A 180 23.24 -4.00 2.37
CA GLU A 180 23.57 -4.98 3.39
C GLU A 180 22.43 -5.97 3.60
N GLY A 181 22.82 -7.20 3.93
CA GLY A 181 21.90 -8.27 4.34
C GLY A 181 21.69 -9.30 3.24
N GLY A 182 21.37 -10.52 3.67
CA GLY A 182 21.08 -11.64 2.77
C GLY A 182 19.67 -11.50 2.19
N LEU A 183 19.55 -10.81 1.07
CA LEU A 183 18.32 -10.78 0.31
C LEU A 183 18.20 -12.06 -0.54
N PRO A 184 16.99 -12.61 -0.74
CA PRO A 184 16.79 -13.76 -1.62
C PRO A 184 17.28 -13.45 -3.05
N GLU A 185 18.27 -14.21 -3.51
CA GLU A 185 18.81 -14.08 -4.87
C GLU A 185 17.79 -14.41 -5.96
N GLY A 186 18.04 -13.84 -7.14
CA GLY A 186 17.28 -14.09 -8.36
C GLY A 186 16.09 -13.16 -8.51
N GLU A 187 15.02 -13.68 -9.10
CA GLU A 187 13.92 -12.89 -9.65
C GLU A 187 12.69 -12.83 -8.71
N ALA A 188 12.81 -13.32 -7.46
CA ALA A 188 11.68 -13.37 -6.54
C ALA A 188 11.02 -11.99 -6.33
N PHE A 189 11.81 -10.91 -6.36
CA PHE A 189 11.33 -9.55 -6.23
C PHE A 189 11.18 -8.79 -7.55
N LYS A 190 11.36 -9.46 -8.71
CA LYS A 190 11.22 -8.82 -10.02
C LYS A 190 9.83 -8.20 -10.17
N GLY A 191 9.79 -6.96 -10.63
CA GLY A 191 8.54 -6.20 -10.74
C GLY A 191 8.07 -5.61 -9.41
N GLY A 192 8.73 -5.89 -8.29
CA GLY A 192 8.52 -5.21 -7.02
C GLY A 192 9.10 -3.81 -7.00
N THR A 193 8.99 -3.16 -5.84
CA THR A 193 9.58 -1.86 -5.57
C THR A 193 10.46 -1.94 -4.33
N VAL A 194 11.72 -1.50 -4.46
CA VAL A 194 12.55 -1.15 -3.32
C VAL A 194 12.31 0.30 -2.97
N ILE A 195 12.05 0.59 -1.70
CA ILE A 195 11.94 1.95 -1.18
C ILE A 195 13.26 2.30 -0.52
N ALA A 196 14.05 3.18 -1.12
CA ALA A 196 15.19 3.79 -0.47
C ALA A 196 14.70 4.93 0.42
N ARG A 197 15.22 5.01 1.64
CA ARG A 197 14.96 6.08 2.59
C ARG A 197 16.27 6.80 2.91
N PHE A 198 16.27 8.12 2.80
CA PHE A 198 17.43 8.96 3.08
C PHE A 198 17.47 9.38 4.55
N GLY A 199 18.60 9.97 4.96
CA GLY A 199 18.82 10.39 6.35
C GLY A 199 17.87 11.48 6.85
N ASP A 200 17.25 12.25 5.96
CA ASP A 200 16.21 13.23 6.28
C ASP A 200 14.78 12.63 6.35
N GLY A 201 14.65 11.32 6.11
CA GLY A 201 13.39 10.59 6.12
C GLY A 201 12.64 10.60 4.78
N SER A 202 13.09 11.36 3.79
CA SER A 202 12.55 11.31 2.43
C SER A 202 12.74 9.92 1.82
N THR A 203 11.92 9.57 0.82
CA THR A 203 11.96 8.25 0.19
C THR A 203 11.85 8.30 -1.32
N LEU A 204 12.47 7.32 -1.99
CA LEU A 204 12.34 7.08 -3.43
C LEU A 204 12.08 5.59 -3.68
N GLY A 205 11.17 5.31 -4.61
CA GLY A 205 10.86 3.95 -5.04
C GLY A 205 11.55 3.63 -6.36
N TYR A 206 12.19 2.46 -6.44
CA TYR A 206 12.79 1.93 -7.67
C TYR A 206 12.20 0.58 -8.02
N ARG A 207 11.98 0.32 -9.31
CA ARG A 207 11.49 -0.99 -9.76
C ARG A 207 12.64 -1.99 -9.74
N VAL A 208 12.42 -3.12 -9.06
CA VAL A 208 13.40 -4.20 -8.94
C VAL A 208 13.33 -5.10 -10.17
N GLU A 209 14.49 -5.39 -10.77
CA GLU A 209 14.64 -6.34 -11.87
C GLU A 209 15.17 -7.70 -11.42
N GLY A 210 15.81 -7.78 -10.26
CA GLY A 210 16.40 -8.99 -9.71
C GLY A 210 17.35 -8.66 -8.56
N ILE A 211 17.87 -9.68 -7.90
CA ILE A 211 18.84 -9.55 -6.81
C ILE A 211 20.02 -10.48 -7.07
N VAL A 212 21.24 -9.96 -6.94
CA VAL A 212 22.48 -10.73 -7.06
C VAL A 212 23.33 -10.48 -5.81
N SER A 213 23.79 -11.52 -5.12
CA SER A 213 24.69 -11.33 -3.98
C SER A 213 26.15 -11.39 -4.40
N GLU A 214 26.96 -10.58 -3.72
CA GLU A 214 28.41 -10.59 -3.80
C GLU A 214 28.96 -10.49 -2.37
N GLY A 215 29.28 -11.64 -1.78
CA GLY A 215 29.63 -11.74 -0.36
C GLY A 215 28.44 -11.35 0.53
N ASP A 216 28.66 -10.39 1.43
CA ASP A 216 27.63 -9.90 2.38
C ASP A 216 26.76 -8.77 1.79
N ILE A 217 27.02 -8.38 0.54
CA ILE A 217 26.29 -7.32 -0.16
C ILE A 217 25.34 -7.92 -1.18
N SER A 218 24.06 -7.55 -1.07
CA SER A 218 23.05 -7.81 -2.10
C SER A 218 22.95 -6.62 -3.04
N HIS A 219 23.18 -6.85 -4.33
CA HIS A 219 22.91 -5.88 -5.38
C HIS A 219 21.46 -6.00 -5.83
N ILE A 220 20.64 -5.03 -5.43
CA ILE A 220 19.25 -4.91 -5.87
C ILE A 220 19.27 -4.26 -7.25
N LEU A 221 19.09 -5.05 -8.30
CA LEU A 221 19.13 -4.58 -9.69
C LEU A 221 17.88 -3.74 -9.97
N LEU A 222 18.08 -2.56 -10.56
CA LEU A 222 17.01 -1.61 -10.84
C LEU A 222 16.74 -1.51 -12.34
N ARG A 223 15.46 -1.32 -12.69
CA ARG A 223 15.05 -1.06 -14.07
C ARG A 223 15.55 0.30 -14.55
N GLU A 224 15.38 1.32 -13.72
CA GLU A 224 15.75 2.70 -14.02
C GLU A 224 17.16 3.06 -13.50
N ASP A 225 17.73 4.17 -13.97
CA ASP A 225 18.91 4.77 -13.34
C ASP A 225 18.52 5.33 -11.96
N PRO A 226 19.26 5.02 -10.88
CA PRO A 226 18.97 5.53 -9.53
C PRO A 226 18.94 7.07 -9.44
N GLY A 227 19.62 7.77 -10.35
CA GLY A 227 19.66 9.23 -10.40
C GLY A 227 20.33 9.89 -9.18
N LEU A 228 21.13 9.13 -8.44
CA LEU A 228 21.83 9.60 -7.25
C LEU A 228 23.22 8.98 -7.13
N GLU A 229 24.10 9.63 -6.39
CA GLU A 229 25.40 9.09 -5.98
C GLU A 229 25.52 9.12 -4.46
N MET A 230 26.28 8.19 -3.89
CA MET A 230 26.60 8.21 -2.46
C MET A 230 27.95 8.88 -2.22
N TYR A 231 28.03 9.67 -1.15
CA TYR A 231 29.28 10.20 -0.60
C TYR A 231 29.44 9.74 0.86
N LYS A 232 30.57 10.05 1.48
CA LYS A 232 30.80 9.70 2.88
C LYS A 232 29.79 10.42 3.79
N GLY A 233 28.82 9.67 4.31
CA GLY A 233 27.80 10.17 5.24
C GLY A 233 26.56 10.78 4.58
N GLY A 234 26.28 10.48 3.31
CA GLY A 234 25.05 10.93 2.66
C GLY A 234 24.94 10.53 1.19
N ALA A 235 23.98 11.13 0.50
CA ALA A 235 23.77 10.95 -0.93
C ALA A 235 23.37 12.24 -1.62
N ARG A 236 23.64 12.31 -2.92
CA ARG A 236 23.36 13.46 -3.78
C ARG A 236 22.44 13.06 -4.92
N HIS A 237 21.40 13.85 -5.15
CA HIS A 237 20.63 13.79 -6.40
C HIS A 237 21.42 14.38 -7.56
N LEU A 238 21.43 13.68 -8.69
CA LEU A 238 22.20 14.10 -9.87
C LEU A 238 21.38 14.92 -10.86
N PHE A 239 20.06 14.77 -10.80
CA PHE A 239 19.12 15.52 -11.60
C PHE A 239 18.49 16.65 -10.78
N CYS A 240 18.03 17.69 -11.47
CA CYS A 240 17.39 18.85 -10.85
C CYS A 240 16.30 18.39 -9.87
N PRO A 241 16.29 18.87 -8.62
CA PRO A 241 17.01 20.05 -8.09
C PRO A 241 18.42 19.83 -7.49
N ARG A 242 19.03 18.64 -7.61
CA ARG A 242 20.41 18.34 -7.18
C ARG A 242 20.74 18.67 -5.72
N TYR A 243 19.98 18.08 -4.80
CA TYR A 243 20.23 18.23 -3.36
C TYR A 243 21.21 17.19 -2.82
N ASP A 244 22.00 17.62 -1.84
CA ASP A 244 22.76 16.78 -0.93
C ASP A 244 21.91 16.45 0.29
N ILE A 245 21.81 15.16 0.63
CA ILE A 245 21.02 14.65 1.74
C ILE A 245 21.97 13.92 2.69
N PRO A 246 22.34 14.55 3.83
CA PRO A 246 23.18 13.90 4.83
C PRO A 246 22.44 12.77 5.55
N GLY A 247 23.21 11.84 6.09
CA GLY A 247 22.73 10.70 6.88
C GLY A 247 22.72 9.38 6.11
N GLU A 248 22.53 8.29 6.86
CA GLU A 248 22.58 6.94 6.32
C GLU A 248 21.34 6.65 5.44
N MET A 249 21.58 6.02 4.28
CA MET A 249 20.51 5.53 3.43
C MET A 249 20.13 4.11 3.82
N THR A 250 18.84 3.85 3.99
CA THR A 250 18.29 2.52 4.25
C THR A 250 17.36 2.09 3.13
N PHE A 251 17.01 0.82 3.09
CA PHE A 251 16.02 0.30 2.15
C PHE A 251 14.93 -0.49 2.85
N GLU A 252 13.76 -0.57 2.21
CA GLU A 252 12.69 -1.54 2.50
C GLU A 252 12.28 -2.23 1.19
N ILE A 253 12.21 -3.57 1.20
CA ILE A 253 11.56 -4.39 0.16
C ILE A 253 10.48 -5.23 0.84
N ARG A 254 9.24 -5.10 0.37
CA ARG A 254 8.06 -5.73 0.97
C ARG A 254 7.65 -6.97 0.19
N ALA A 255 7.59 -8.11 0.86
CA ALA A 255 6.96 -9.28 0.27
C ALA A 255 5.43 -9.09 0.20
N THR A 256 4.85 -9.50 -0.92
CA THR A 256 3.41 -9.45 -1.18
C THR A 256 2.97 -10.77 -1.79
N GLY A 257 1.83 -11.30 -1.35
CA GLY A 257 1.21 -12.46 -1.96
C GLY A 257 -0.27 -12.25 -2.16
N TYR A 258 -0.79 -12.75 -3.27
CA TYR A 258 -2.20 -12.76 -3.57
C TYR A 258 -2.58 -14.11 -4.17
N VAL A 259 -3.58 -14.75 -3.59
CA VAL A 259 -4.18 -15.97 -4.12
C VAL A 259 -5.59 -15.68 -4.57
N ALA A 260 -5.94 -16.17 -5.76
CA ALA A 260 -7.31 -16.25 -6.24
C ALA A 260 -7.62 -17.67 -6.70
N PHE A 261 -8.89 -18.05 -6.66
CA PHE A 261 -9.32 -19.38 -7.07
C PHE A 261 -9.91 -19.35 -8.48
N VAL A 262 -9.27 -20.06 -9.42
CA VAL A 262 -9.73 -20.21 -10.81
C VAL A 262 -10.09 -21.67 -11.05
N GLY A 263 -11.35 -21.95 -11.37
CA GLY A 263 -11.85 -23.33 -11.52
C GLY A 263 -11.68 -24.16 -10.24
N GLY A 264 -11.73 -23.53 -9.06
CA GLY A 264 -11.52 -24.17 -7.76
C GLY A 264 -10.06 -24.43 -7.38
N LYS A 265 -9.09 -24.12 -8.25
CA LYS A 265 -7.65 -24.25 -7.96
C LYS A 265 -7.05 -22.91 -7.52
N PRO A 266 -6.20 -22.89 -6.48
CA PRO A 266 -5.52 -21.68 -6.07
C PRO A 266 -4.45 -21.27 -7.09
N MET A 267 -4.48 -20.01 -7.49
CA MET A 267 -3.49 -19.34 -8.32
C MET A 267 -2.79 -18.28 -7.46
N LEU A 268 -1.54 -18.54 -7.10
CA LEU A 268 -0.73 -17.65 -6.28
C LEU A 268 0.13 -16.74 -7.17
N GLY A 269 -0.04 -15.43 -7.03
CA GLY A 269 0.89 -14.42 -7.52
C GLY A 269 1.65 -13.80 -6.36
N THR A 270 2.97 -13.63 -6.49
CA THR A 270 3.82 -13.08 -5.43
C THR A 270 4.84 -12.08 -5.96
N ILE A 271 5.26 -11.20 -5.06
CA ILE A 271 6.52 -10.46 -5.11
C ILE A 271 7.23 -10.82 -3.82
N GLY A 272 8.35 -11.54 -3.92
CA GLY A 272 9.06 -12.14 -2.80
C GLY A 272 8.62 -13.58 -2.47
N PRO A 273 9.30 -14.22 -1.51
CA PRO A 273 9.08 -15.62 -1.17
C PRO A 273 7.85 -15.79 -0.27
N VAL A 274 6.67 -15.71 -0.85
CA VAL A 274 5.38 -15.95 -0.16
C VAL A 274 4.82 -17.31 -0.57
N SER A 275 4.26 -18.04 0.38
CA SER A 275 3.62 -19.34 0.16
C SER A 275 2.14 -19.30 0.56
N PHE A 276 1.35 -20.19 -0.04
CA PHE A 276 -0.05 -20.40 0.26
C PHE A 276 -0.29 -21.85 0.68
N ALA A 277 -1.08 -22.04 1.73
CA ALA A 277 -1.57 -23.34 2.17
C ALA A 277 -3.08 -23.26 2.46
N ALA A 278 -3.80 -24.32 2.11
CA ALA A 278 -5.20 -24.53 2.49
C ALA A 278 -5.39 -26.00 2.85
N GLU A 279 -6.17 -26.26 3.90
CA GLU A 279 -6.66 -27.59 4.27
C GLU A 279 -8.10 -27.83 3.79
#